data_AF-A0A101HYT3-F1
#
_entry.id   AF-A0A101HYT3-F1
#
_cell.length_a   1.000
_cell.length_b   1.000
_cell.length_c   1.000
_cell.angle_alpha   90.00
_cell.angle_beta   90.00
_cell.angle_gamma   90.00
#
_symmetry.space_group_name_H-M   'P 1'
#
loop_
_entity.id
_entity.type
_entity.pdbx_description
1 polymer ?
#
loop_
_entity_poly.entity_id
_entity_poly.type
_entity_poly.pdbx_seq_one_letter_code
_entity_poly.pdbx_strand_id
1 'polypeptide(L)'
;SVLLSAMFLAFLISPLYAGNLEPPARPPILATAIGNGAGSDILALVCEMHGIDYENNLQLKPEDFTERLDSDNAPGTLFIAPGALVEGDLYTVCGVEEIDVGQEISRIENLISIAKKRGVPVVAIHIEGGFTSPDNDPRQSFDLLMPKADYIILVSREGPSEYFSALSEETGVQLICILRESFQFIALLFTSDRIEMREEDRIILERMVVMDSEKLTEQEWHKKQAIENFNLTWDLIDKKDRTAEDDLLMIHTAHASRFHWGVVGTPIEFARGEWQVSRVYSLLNMAESALYHGELSLKYCTDNAISGFDLAFGYEAVARAYMVARERDRMDEYMKLAREAADLIEDDQDRNYFLSELETIAL
;
A
#
# COMPACT_ATOMS: atom_id res chain seq x y z
N SER A 1 43.89 -32.87 0.42
CA SER A 1 42.55 -33.38 0.74
C SER A 1 41.54 -32.40 0.19
N VAL A 2 40.92 -32.84 -0.90
CA VAL A 2 39.85 -32.25 -1.72
C VAL A 2 38.98 -31.19 -0.99
N LEU A 3 39.07 -29.93 -1.41
CA LEU A 3 38.00 -28.94 -1.27
C LEU A 3 37.52 -28.63 -2.67
N LEU A 4 36.41 -29.28 -3.05
CA LEU A 4 35.68 -29.02 -4.27
C LEU A 4 35.12 -27.59 -4.18
N SER A 5 35.56 -26.70 -5.07
CA SER A 5 34.92 -25.40 -5.27
C SER A 5 33.49 -25.63 -5.77
N ALA A 6 32.49 -25.29 -4.96
CA ALA A 6 31.15 -25.03 -5.44
C ALA A 6 31.22 -23.74 -6.27
N MET A 7 31.16 -23.85 -7.60
CA MET A 7 31.07 -22.70 -8.49
C MET A 7 29.70 -22.05 -8.32
N PHE A 8 29.67 -20.94 -7.58
CA PHE A 8 28.59 -19.97 -7.65
C PHE A 8 28.55 -19.34 -9.04
N LEU A 9 27.71 -19.86 -9.93
CA LEU A 9 27.46 -19.25 -11.22
C LEU A 9 26.20 -18.38 -11.12
N ALA A 10 26.34 -17.20 -10.51
CA ALA A 10 25.34 -16.14 -10.62
C ALA A 10 25.39 -15.61 -12.06
N PHE A 11 24.47 -16.07 -12.92
CA PHE A 11 24.27 -15.42 -14.21
C PHE A 11 23.62 -14.07 -13.96
N LEU A 12 24.43 -13.01 -13.93
CA LEU A 12 23.95 -11.71 -14.39
C LEU A 12 23.63 -11.89 -15.86
N ILE A 13 22.34 -12.04 -16.19
CA ILE A 13 21.89 -12.05 -17.58
C ILE A 13 22.12 -10.64 -18.14
N SER A 14 23.36 -10.39 -18.55
CA SER A 14 23.72 -9.23 -19.34
C SER A 14 23.25 -9.47 -20.78
N PRO A 15 22.71 -8.45 -21.47
CA PRO A 15 22.12 -8.59 -22.81
C PRO A 15 23.09 -9.10 -23.89
N LEU A 16 24.39 -9.23 -23.58
CA LEU A 16 25.41 -9.77 -24.49
C LEU A 16 25.56 -11.30 -24.45
N TYR A 17 25.00 -12.02 -23.45
CA TYR A 17 25.22 -13.46 -23.27
C TYR A 17 24.01 -14.37 -23.57
N ALA A 18 22.86 -13.80 -23.95
CA ALA A 18 21.60 -14.54 -24.12
C ALA A 18 21.55 -15.51 -25.33
N GLY A 19 22.56 -15.52 -26.21
CA GLY A 19 22.48 -16.19 -27.50
C GLY A 19 22.57 -17.73 -27.52
N ASN A 20 22.81 -18.42 -26.39
CA ASN A 20 23.08 -19.88 -26.40
C ASN A 20 22.65 -20.66 -25.14
N LEU A 21 21.86 -20.11 -24.22
CA LEU A 21 21.26 -20.90 -23.14
C LEU A 21 19.89 -21.43 -23.59
N GLU A 22 19.62 -22.73 -23.38
CA GLU A 22 18.23 -23.22 -23.41
C GLU A 22 17.42 -22.50 -22.32
N PRO A 23 16.19 -22.05 -22.62
CA PRO A 23 15.37 -21.35 -21.64
C PRO A 23 15.08 -22.27 -20.43
N PRO A 24 15.33 -21.81 -19.20
CA PRO A 24 15.14 -22.63 -17.99
C PRO A 24 13.67 -22.98 -17.72
N ALA A 25 12.71 -22.21 -18.27
CA ALA A 25 11.29 -22.45 -18.11
C ALA A 25 10.60 -22.66 -19.47
N ARG A 26 9.60 -23.53 -19.49
CA ARG A 26 8.91 -23.98 -20.71
C ARG A 26 7.43 -23.62 -20.64
N PRO A 27 6.93 -22.78 -21.57
CA PRO A 27 5.49 -22.54 -21.73
C PRO A 27 4.75 -23.84 -22.14
N PRO A 28 3.46 -23.99 -21.82
CA PRO A 28 2.62 -23.05 -21.08
C PRO A 28 3.04 -22.93 -19.61
N ILE A 29 3.01 -21.71 -19.07
CA ILE A 29 3.35 -21.42 -17.68
C ILE A 29 2.10 -21.56 -16.82
N LEU A 30 2.19 -22.28 -15.71
CA LEU A 30 1.15 -22.24 -14.68
C LEU A 30 1.75 -21.61 -13.43
N ALA A 31 1.19 -20.48 -12.99
CA ALA A 31 1.64 -19.74 -11.83
C ALA A 31 0.62 -19.82 -10.69
N THR A 32 1.10 -19.92 -9.45
CA THR A 32 0.33 -19.81 -8.21
C THR A 32 1.15 -19.01 -7.19
N ALA A 33 0.53 -18.59 -6.09
CA ALA A 33 1.22 -18.02 -4.94
C ALA A 33 1.16 -18.95 -3.73
N ILE A 34 2.02 -18.70 -2.75
CA ILE A 34 1.87 -19.15 -1.35
C ILE A 34 1.83 -17.90 -0.47
N GLY A 35 0.78 -17.76 0.36
CA GLY A 35 0.55 -16.54 1.12
C GLY A 35 0.24 -15.34 0.20
N ASN A 36 0.77 -14.14 0.51
CA ASN A 36 0.53 -12.92 -0.27
C ASN A 36 1.57 -12.65 -1.39
N GLY A 37 2.16 -13.71 -1.96
CA GLY A 37 3.27 -13.58 -2.90
C GLY A 37 2.89 -12.94 -4.24
N ALA A 38 3.26 -11.68 -4.46
CA ALA A 38 2.95 -10.91 -5.68
C ALA A 38 3.82 -11.27 -6.90
N GLY A 39 4.77 -12.20 -6.76
CA GLY A 39 5.69 -12.61 -7.83
C GLY A 39 4.98 -13.17 -9.07
N SER A 40 3.84 -13.84 -8.88
CA SER A 40 3.06 -14.46 -9.96
C SER A 40 2.34 -13.44 -10.83
N ASP A 41 1.95 -12.29 -10.27
CA ASP A 41 1.26 -11.23 -11.02
C ASP A 41 2.23 -10.47 -11.95
N ILE A 42 3.46 -10.21 -11.49
CA ILE A 42 4.49 -9.65 -12.37
C ILE A 42 4.85 -10.64 -13.48
N LEU A 43 4.94 -11.93 -13.15
CA LEU A 43 5.16 -12.96 -14.16
C LEU A 43 4.04 -12.99 -15.20
N ALA A 44 2.79 -12.96 -14.76
CA ALA A 44 1.62 -12.92 -15.64
C ALA A 44 1.67 -11.76 -16.63
N LEU A 45 2.02 -10.57 -16.14
CA LEU A 45 2.16 -9.37 -16.96
C LEU A 45 3.28 -9.51 -18.00
N VAL A 46 4.45 -10.00 -17.59
CA VAL A 46 5.56 -10.25 -18.52
C VAL A 46 5.15 -11.28 -19.59
N CYS A 47 4.44 -12.34 -19.20
CA CYS A 47 3.96 -13.33 -20.14
C CYS A 47 2.97 -12.75 -21.15
N GLU A 48 1.99 -11.96 -20.68
CA GLU A 48 1.01 -11.29 -21.52
C GLU A 48 1.68 -10.35 -22.55
N MET A 49 2.62 -9.53 -22.09
CA MET A 49 3.35 -8.59 -22.96
C MET A 49 4.15 -9.26 -24.08
N HIS A 50 4.67 -10.46 -23.82
CA HIS A 50 5.54 -11.18 -24.75
C HIS A 50 4.83 -12.33 -25.47
N GLY A 51 3.50 -12.47 -25.30
CA GLY A 51 2.72 -13.53 -25.94
C GLY A 51 3.16 -14.94 -25.50
N ILE A 52 3.67 -15.07 -24.28
CA ILE A 52 4.04 -16.35 -23.67
C ILE A 52 2.77 -16.97 -23.11
N ASP A 53 2.47 -18.21 -23.49
CA ASP A 53 1.30 -18.92 -22.98
C ASP A 53 1.41 -19.12 -21.46
N TYR A 54 0.43 -18.61 -20.72
CA TYR A 54 0.43 -18.62 -19.27
C TYR A 54 -0.99 -18.71 -18.68
N GLU A 55 -1.05 -19.20 -17.44
CA GLU A 55 -2.21 -19.20 -16.57
C GLU A 55 -1.75 -18.81 -15.16
N ASN A 56 -2.40 -17.84 -14.55
CA ASN A 56 -2.12 -17.42 -13.17
C ASN A 56 -3.34 -17.73 -12.29
N ASN A 57 -3.20 -18.75 -11.44
CA ASN A 57 -4.23 -19.17 -10.49
C ASN A 57 -3.65 -19.16 -9.07
N LEU A 58 -3.93 -18.09 -8.33
CA LEU A 58 -3.37 -17.85 -6.99
C LEU A 58 -3.77 -18.94 -5.98
N GLN A 59 -4.91 -19.59 -6.19
CA GLN A 59 -5.48 -20.61 -5.31
C GLN A 59 -5.54 -21.99 -5.99
N LEU A 60 -4.55 -22.27 -6.86
CA LEU A 60 -4.47 -23.53 -7.61
C LEU A 60 -4.61 -24.73 -6.69
N LYS A 61 -5.60 -25.58 -6.95
CA LYS A 61 -5.83 -26.81 -6.20
C LYS A 61 -5.08 -27.98 -6.84
N PRO A 62 -4.64 -28.98 -6.05
CA PRO A 62 -3.98 -30.17 -6.58
C PRO A 62 -4.79 -30.93 -7.64
N GLU A 63 -6.12 -30.96 -7.51
CA GLU A 63 -7.02 -31.60 -8.46
C GLU A 63 -7.04 -30.86 -9.80
N ASP A 64 -7.21 -29.54 -9.76
CA ASP A 64 -7.19 -28.67 -10.94
C ASP A 64 -5.83 -28.75 -11.66
N PHE A 65 -4.73 -28.79 -10.90
CA PHE A 65 -3.40 -28.94 -11.46
C PHE A 65 -3.22 -30.28 -12.17
N THR A 66 -3.73 -31.37 -11.58
CA THR A 66 -3.69 -32.70 -12.21
C THR A 66 -4.48 -32.72 -13.51
N GLU A 67 -5.68 -32.15 -13.53
CA GLU A 67 -6.50 -32.03 -14.74
C GLU A 67 -5.78 -31.22 -15.82
N ARG A 68 -5.13 -30.11 -15.46
CA ARG A 68 -4.35 -29.31 -16.41
C ARG A 68 -3.17 -30.08 -17.00
N LEU A 69 -2.50 -30.92 -16.21
CA LEU A 69 -1.40 -31.77 -16.68
C LEU A 69 -1.83 -32.91 -17.60
N ASP A 70 -3.12 -33.27 -17.61
CA ASP A 70 -3.68 -34.28 -18.50
C ASP A 70 -4.32 -33.69 -19.78
N SER A 71 -4.32 -32.35 -19.91
CA SER A 71 -4.83 -31.64 -21.08
C SER A 71 -3.84 -31.60 -22.25
N ASP A 72 -4.34 -31.36 -23.47
CA ASP A 72 -3.50 -31.22 -24.68
C ASP A 72 -2.52 -30.03 -24.62
N ASN A 73 -2.81 -29.04 -23.77
CA ASN A 73 -1.96 -27.87 -23.51
C ASN A 73 -1.43 -27.90 -22.06
N ALA A 74 -0.85 -29.04 -21.68
CA ALA A 74 -0.31 -29.26 -20.34
C ALA A 74 0.82 -28.26 -20.02
N PRO A 75 0.86 -27.69 -18.80
CA PRO A 75 1.89 -26.72 -18.43
C PRO A 75 3.29 -27.34 -18.45
N GLY A 76 4.23 -26.62 -19.03
CA GLY A 76 5.64 -27.01 -19.11
C GLY A 76 6.46 -26.59 -17.90
N THR A 77 5.96 -25.69 -17.05
CA THR A 77 6.61 -25.25 -15.81
C THR A 77 5.57 -24.75 -14.80
N LEU A 78 5.77 -25.09 -13.52
CA LEU A 78 4.99 -24.58 -12.40
C LEU A 78 5.78 -23.46 -11.70
N PHE A 79 5.25 -22.24 -11.70
CA PHE A 79 5.78 -21.13 -10.93
C PHE A 79 5.03 -20.97 -9.61
N ILE A 80 5.78 -20.79 -8.53
CA ILE A 80 5.24 -20.53 -7.19
C ILE A 80 5.84 -19.22 -6.69
N ALA A 81 4.98 -18.26 -6.36
CA ALA A 81 5.37 -16.97 -5.82
C ALA A 81 5.29 -16.99 -4.27
N PRO A 82 6.42 -17.10 -3.56
CA PRO A 82 6.44 -17.00 -2.11
C PRO A 82 6.18 -15.58 -1.61
N GLY A 83 5.24 -15.46 -0.69
CA GLY A 83 4.96 -14.28 0.13
C GLY A 83 4.92 -14.60 1.63
N ALA A 84 4.50 -13.62 2.42
CA ALA A 84 4.30 -13.80 3.85
C ALA A 84 3.11 -14.73 4.12
N LEU A 85 3.31 -15.63 5.08
CA LEU A 85 2.29 -16.52 5.62
C LEU A 85 1.78 -15.91 6.92
N VAL A 86 0.67 -15.19 6.84
CA VAL A 86 0.02 -14.56 7.99
C VAL A 86 -1.26 -15.32 8.30
N GLU A 87 -1.39 -15.79 9.55
CA GLU A 87 -2.57 -16.48 10.05
C GLU A 87 -3.64 -15.43 10.38
N GLY A 88 -4.76 -15.43 9.65
CA GLY A 88 -5.92 -14.59 9.93
C GLY A 88 -6.01 -13.24 9.19
N ASP A 89 -7.26 -12.91 8.86
CA ASP A 89 -7.84 -11.62 8.44
C ASP A 89 -7.01 -10.69 7.53
N LEU A 90 -6.85 -11.07 6.26
CA LEU A 90 -6.87 -10.05 5.20
C LEU A 90 -8.33 -9.62 4.97
N TYR A 91 -8.80 -8.68 5.79
CA TYR A 91 -10.11 -8.00 5.68
C TYR A 91 -11.36 -8.90 5.80
N THR A 92 -11.76 -9.22 7.03
CA THR A 92 -13.09 -9.77 7.38
C THR A 92 -14.28 -8.88 6.98
N VAL A 93 -14.04 -7.71 6.39
CA VAL A 93 -15.10 -6.82 5.88
C VAL A 93 -15.56 -7.21 4.46
N CYS A 94 -14.81 -8.04 3.73
CA CYS A 94 -15.12 -8.36 2.32
C CYS A 94 -15.32 -9.86 2.00
N GLY A 95 -15.36 -10.76 3.01
CA GLY A 95 -15.66 -12.17 2.80
C GLY A 95 -14.53 -12.98 2.14
N VAL A 96 -13.28 -12.67 2.45
CA VAL A 96 -12.13 -13.52 2.08
C VAL A 96 -11.98 -14.62 3.14
N GLU A 97 -11.84 -15.88 2.70
CA GLU A 97 -11.60 -17.02 3.60
C GLU A 97 -10.28 -16.83 4.38
N GLU A 98 -10.30 -17.13 5.69
CA GLU A 98 -9.11 -17.13 6.53
C GLU A 98 -8.02 -18.05 5.93
N ILE A 99 -6.80 -17.55 5.77
CA ILE A 99 -5.67 -18.37 5.35
C ILE A 99 -5.28 -19.29 6.52
N ASP A 100 -5.70 -20.55 6.46
CA ASP A 100 -5.15 -21.62 7.29
C ASP A 100 -3.75 -21.96 6.77
N VAL A 101 -2.73 -21.52 7.49
CA VAL A 101 -1.31 -21.72 7.13
C VAL A 101 -0.98 -23.20 6.94
N GLY A 102 -1.58 -24.10 7.71
CA GLY A 102 -1.37 -25.55 7.58
C GLY A 102 -1.96 -26.12 6.30
N GLN A 103 -3.17 -25.70 5.93
CA GLN A 103 -3.80 -26.05 4.66
C GLN A 103 -3.03 -25.49 3.47
N GLU A 104 -2.56 -24.25 3.58
CA GLU A 104 -1.81 -23.56 2.52
C GLU A 104 -0.46 -24.25 2.27
N ILE A 105 0.26 -24.60 3.33
CA ILE A 105 1.47 -25.42 3.24
C ILE A 105 1.17 -26.76 2.57
N SER A 106 0.12 -27.46 3.01
CA SER A 106 -0.28 -28.77 2.48
C SER A 106 -0.63 -28.69 0.99
N ARG A 107 -1.30 -27.61 0.56
CA ARG A 107 -1.63 -27.35 -0.85
C ARG A 107 -0.37 -27.26 -1.69
N ILE A 108 0.59 -26.45 -1.26
CA ILE A 108 1.84 -26.21 -1.98
C ILE A 108 2.71 -27.47 -2.03
N GLU A 109 2.82 -28.22 -0.93
CA GLU A 109 3.54 -29.49 -0.92
C GLU A 109 2.94 -30.51 -1.90
N ASN A 110 1.61 -30.58 -1.99
CA ASN A 110 0.92 -31.46 -2.93
C ASN A 110 1.17 -31.04 -4.39
N LEU A 111 1.09 -29.74 -4.71
CA LEU A 111 1.40 -29.22 -6.05
C LEU A 111 2.82 -29.57 -6.46
N ILE A 112 3.81 -29.34 -5.59
CA ILE A 112 5.21 -29.68 -5.84
C ILE A 112 5.38 -31.20 -6.04
N SER A 113 4.71 -32.02 -5.24
CA SER A 113 4.75 -33.48 -5.37
C SER A 113 4.21 -33.95 -6.72
N ILE A 114 3.10 -33.37 -7.17
CA ILE A 114 2.49 -33.65 -8.48
C ILE A 114 3.44 -33.23 -9.61
N ALA A 115 3.96 -32.01 -9.56
CA ALA A 115 4.89 -31.48 -10.57
C ALA A 115 6.11 -32.40 -10.73
N LYS A 116 6.75 -32.76 -9.61
CA LYS A 116 7.92 -33.66 -9.60
C LYS A 116 7.61 -35.06 -10.15
N LYS A 117 6.47 -35.65 -9.77
CA LYS A 117 6.05 -36.97 -10.30
C LYS A 117 5.79 -36.94 -11.82
N ARG A 118 5.35 -35.80 -12.34
CA ARG A 118 5.03 -35.60 -13.76
C ARG A 118 6.20 -35.00 -14.55
N GLY A 119 7.34 -34.75 -13.91
CA GLY A 119 8.53 -34.19 -14.56
C GLY A 119 8.38 -32.72 -14.96
N VAL A 120 7.46 -31.99 -14.33
CA VAL A 120 7.27 -30.55 -14.52
C VAL A 120 8.18 -29.79 -13.56
N PRO A 121 9.09 -28.93 -14.06
CA PRO A 121 9.94 -28.11 -13.21
C PRO A 121 9.13 -27.17 -12.31
N VAL A 122 9.60 -27.00 -11.08
CA VAL A 122 9.06 -26.08 -10.08
C VAL A 122 10.02 -24.91 -9.92
N VAL A 123 9.54 -23.71 -10.20
CA VAL A 123 10.34 -22.47 -10.13
C VAL A 123 9.75 -21.54 -9.09
N ALA A 124 10.56 -21.10 -8.13
CA ALA A 124 10.16 -20.05 -7.21
C ALA A 124 10.46 -18.68 -7.83
N ILE A 125 9.53 -17.73 -7.75
CA ILE A 125 9.75 -16.35 -8.21
C ILE A 125 9.38 -15.33 -7.13
N HIS A 126 10.31 -14.41 -6.84
CA HIS A 126 10.10 -13.38 -5.84
C HIS A 126 10.68 -12.05 -6.26
N ILE A 127 9.98 -10.99 -5.86
CA ILE A 127 10.42 -9.62 -6.04
C ILE A 127 10.89 -9.11 -4.68
N GLU A 128 12.18 -8.88 -4.56
CA GLU A 128 12.81 -8.47 -3.32
C GLU A 128 12.39 -7.03 -2.97
N GLY A 129 11.64 -6.89 -1.88
CA GLY A 129 11.13 -5.61 -1.36
C GLY A 129 11.70 -5.21 0.01
N GLY A 130 12.65 -5.97 0.57
CA GLY A 130 13.09 -5.85 1.96
C GLY A 130 12.05 -6.38 2.96
N PHE A 131 12.51 -6.86 4.12
CA PHE A 131 11.64 -7.44 5.16
C PHE A 131 11.39 -6.41 6.27
N THR A 132 10.34 -5.60 6.14
CA THR A 132 10.10 -4.44 7.02
C THR A 132 9.14 -4.70 8.18
N SER A 133 8.39 -5.80 8.15
CA SER A 133 7.50 -6.24 9.25
C SER A 133 7.30 -7.77 9.19
N PRO A 134 6.89 -8.41 10.32
CA PRO A 134 6.53 -9.83 10.33
C PRO A 134 5.43 -10.18 9.31
N ASP A 135 4.47 -9.28 9.11
CA ASP A 135 3.34 -9.50 8.18
C ASP A 135 3.76 -9.49 6.69
N ASN A 136 4.98 -9.06 6.40
CA ASN A 136 5.57 -9.02 5.06
C ASN A 136 6.83 -9.88 4.97
N ASP A 137 7.04 -10.79 5.92
CA ASP A 137 8.20 -11.67 5.99
C ASP A 137 7.93 -12.99 5.22
N PRO A 138 8.49 -13.19 4.02
CA PRO A 138 8.25 -14.38 3.24
C PRO A 138 9.16 -15.54 3.65
N ARG A 139 10.03 -15.38 4.67
CA ARG A 139 11.02 -16.41 5.02
C ARG A 139 10.38 -17.76 5.31
N GLN A 140 9.24 -17.78 5.98
CA GLN A 140 8.53 -19.03 6.27
C GLN A 140 8.12 -19.79 4.99
N SER A 141 7.63 -19.08 3.97
CA SER A 141 7.24 -19.72 2.71
C SER A 141 8.46 -20.14 1.90
N PHE A 142 9.53 -19.36 1.93
CA PHE A 142 10.80 -19.69 1.28
C PHE A 142 11.53 -20.87 1.91
N ASP A 143 11.65 -20.93 3.23
CA ASP A 143 12.29 -22.04 3.93
C ASP A 143 11.56 -23.37 3.63
N LEU A 144 10.25 -23.32 3.38
CA LEU A 144 9.44 -24.47 2.98
C LEU A 144 9.58 -24.83 1.48
N LEU A 145 9.54 -23.82 0.61
CA LEU A 145 9.48 -23.96 -0.84
C LEU A 145 10.86 -24.24 -1.44
N MET A 146 11.88 -23.46 -1.04
CA MET A 146 13.19 -23.42 -1.71
C MET A 146 13.90 -24.76 -1.75
N PRO A 147 13.94 -25.58 -0.67
CA PRO A 147 14.58 -26.91 -0.74
C PRO A 147 13.95 -27.85 -1.77
N LYS A 148 12.77 -27.52 -2.29
CA LYS A 148 12.00 -28.35 -3.22
C LYS A 148 11.88 -27.74 -4.62
N ALA A 149 12.33 -26.51 -4.84
CA ALA A 149 12.34 -25.87 -6.15
C ALA A 149 13.53 -26.34 -7.00
N ASP A 150 13.40 -26.31 -8.32
CA ASP A 150 14.49 -26.56 -9.27
C ASP A 150 15.34 -25.29 -9.47
N TYR A 151 14.70 -24.12 -9.49
CA TYR A 151 15.34 -22.81 -9.63
C TYR A 151 14.61 -21.73 -8.85
N ILE A 152 15.32 -20.65 -8.56
CA ILE A 152 14.79 -19.48 -7.90
C ILE A 152 15.10 -18.25 -8.74
N ILE A 153 14.07 -17.50 -9.08
CA ILE A 153 14.19 -16.21 -9.76
C ILE A 153 13.97 -15.13 -8.73
N LEU A 154 15.00 -14.33 -8.53
CA LEU A 154 14.95 -13.20 -7.62
C LEU A 154 15.03 -11.90 -8.43
N VAL A 155 13.94 -11.13 -8.42
CA VAL A 155 13.92 -9.79 -8.99
C VAL A 155 14.31 -8.81 -7.90
N SER A 156 15.50 -8.22 -7.98
CA SER A 156 16.07 -7.40 -6.91
C SER A 156 16.73 -6.12 -7.42
N ARG A 157 16.71 -5.04 -6.63
CA ARG A 157 17.42 -3.79 -6.99
C ARG A 157 18.93 -3.91 -6.85
N GLU A 158 19.40 -4.56 -5.77
CA GLU A 158 20.81 -4.56 -5.37
C GLU A 158 21.48 -5.94 -5.53
N GLY A 159 20.72 -6.93 -6.01
CA GLY A 159 21.13 -8.33 -6.01
C GLY A 159 20.66 -9.04 -4.73
N PRO A 160 21.03 -10.31 -4.56
CA PRO A 160 20.45 -11.12 -3.50
C PRO A 160 20.91 -10.67 -2.12
N SER A 161 19.97 -10.51 -1.18
CA SER A 161 20.31 -10.31 0.23
C SER A 161 21.11 -11.49 0.82
N GLU A 162 21.69 -11.27 2.00
CA GLU A 162 22.39 -12.30 2.76
C GLU A 162 21.52 -13.54 3.01
N TYR A 163 20.21 -13.34 3.23
CA TYR A 163 19.26 -14.44 3.40
C TYR A 163 19.16 -15.33 2.16
N PHE A 164 18.88 -14.76 0.98
CA PHE A 164 18.76 -15.55 -0.25
C PHE A 164 20.08 -16.18 -0.67
N SER A 165 21.20 -15.49 -0.40
CA SER A 165 22.53 -16.02 -0.63
C SER A 165 22.77 -17.27 0.25
N ALA A 166 22.54 -17.16 1.56
CA ALA A 166 22.71 -18.26 2.50
C ALA A 166 21.78 -19.45 2.19
N LEU A 167 20.51 -19.17 1.85
CA LEU A 167 19.54 -20.22 1.57
C LEU A 167 19.83 -20.96 0.25
N SER A 168 20.39 -20.26 -0.75
CA SER A 168 20.93 -20.90 -1.96
C SER A 168 22.14 -21.79 -1.64
N GLU A 169 23.06 -21.36 -0.76
CA GLU A 169 24.20 -22.18 -0.30
C GLU A 169 23.74 -23.46 0.41
N GLU A 170 22.78 -23.30 1.34
CA GLU A 170 22.30 -24.39 2.19
C GLU A 170 21.54 -25.44 1.38
N THR A 171 20.67 -25.00 0.46
CA THR A 171 19.82 -25.90 -0.33
C THR A 171 20.50 -26.43 -1.59
N GLY A 172 21.54 -25.74 -2.09
CA GLY A 172 22.17 -26.02 -3.37
C GLY A 172 21.31 -25.65 -4.60
N VAL A 173 20.17 -24.98 -4.39
CA VAL A 173 19.28 -24.54 -5.46
C VAL A 173 19.82 -23.28 -6.11
N GLN A 174 19.82 -23.24 -7.44
CA GLN A 174 20.38 -22.12 -8.20
C GLN A 174 19.50 -20.87 -8.09
N LEU A 175 20.17 -19.74 -7.80
CA LEU A 175 19.58 -18.41 -7.77
C LEU A 175 19.87 -17.66 -9.07
N ILE A 176 18.81 -17.24 -9.77
CA ILE A 176 18.84 -16.40 -10.96
C ILE A 176 18.39 -14.99 -10.53
N CYS A 177 19.35 -14.09 -10.36
CA CYS A 177 19.08 -12.71 -9.96
C CYS A 177 18.87 -11.83 -11.20
N ILE A 178 17.69 -11.20 -11.27
CA ILE A 178 17.33 -10.24 -12.30
C ILE A 178 17.25 -8.87 -11.63
N LEU A 179 18.02 -7.90 -12.15
CA LEU A 179 17.94 -6.55 -11.62
C LEU A 179 16.53 -5.98 -11.85
N ARG A 180 15.98 -5.28 -10.86
CA ARG A 180 14.61 -4.78 -10.90
C ARG A 180 14.36 -3.84 -12.08
N GLU A 181 15.33 -3.05 -12.50
CA GLU A 181 15.24 -2.19 -13.70
C GLU A 181 15.24 -2.98 -15.03
N SER A 182 15.38 -4.29 -14.92
CA SER A 182 15.63 -5.23 -15.99
C SER A 182 14.69 -6.44 -15.89
N PHE A 183 13.59 -6.33 -15.12
CA PHE A 183 12.64 -7.43 -14.90
C PHE A 183 12.00 -7.92 -16.22
N GLN A 184 11.96 -7.11 -17.29
CA GLN A 184 11.52 -7.59 -18.61
C GLN A 184 12.36 -8.76 -19.15
N PHE A 185 13.59 -8.94 -18.66
CA PHE A 185 14.40 -10.12 -18.98
C PHE A 185 13.91 -11.40 -18.32
N ILE A 186 12.87 -11.35 -17.47
CA ILE A 186 12.10 -12.55 -17.09
C ILE A 186 11.61 -13.27 -18.35
N ALA A 187 11.27 -12.55 -19.43
CA ALA A 187 10.86 -13.20 -20.68
C ALA A 187 11.98 -14.02 -21.35
N LEU A 188 13.27 -13.70 -21.11
CA LEU A 188 14.39 -14.53 -21.58
C LEU A 188 14.46 -15.90 -20.91
N LEU A 189 13.70 -16.11 -19.84
CA LEU A 189 13.56 -17.43 -19.21
C LEU A 189 12.73 -18.40 -20.05
N PHE A 190 11.98 -17.89 -21.02
CA PHE A 190 11.03 -18.65 -21.85
C PHE A 190 11.41 -18.64 -23.34
N THR A 191 12.19 -17.67 -23.80
CA THR A 191 12.61 -17.55 -25.20
C THR A 191 14.05 -17.07 -25.33
N SER A 192 14.73 -17.54 -26.38
CA SER A 192 16.06 -17.06 -26.79
C SER A 192 15.99 -15.84 -27.72
N ASP A 193 14.79 -15.39 -28.09
CA ASP A 193 14.61 -14.24 -28.97
C ASP A 193 14.93 -12.92 -28.27
N ARG A 194 15.40 -11.95 -29.08
CA ARG A 194 15.70 -10.61 -28.59
C ARG A 194 14.40 -9.89 -28.27
N ILE A 195 14.19 -9.57 -26.99
CA ILE A 195 13.00 -8.89 -26.52
C ILE A 195 13.14 -7.38 -26.73
N GLU A 196 12.34 -6.80 -27.62
CA GLU A 196 12.12 -5.35 -27.72
C GLU A 196 10.79 -5.00 -27.05
N MET A 197 10.84 -4.03 -26.13
CA MET A 197 9.68 -3.63 -25.33
C MET A 197 9.09 -2.34 -25.90
N ARG A 198 7.75 -2.27 -26.01
CA ARG A 198 7.08 -1.03 -26.41
C ARG A 198 7.19 0.00 -25.28
N GLU A 199 7.29 1.27 -25.64
CA GLU A 199 7.43 2.36 -24.67
C GLU A 199 6.21 2.48 -23.73
N GLU A 200 5.02 2.19 -24.24
CA GLU A 200 3.78 2.19 -23.43
C GLU A 200 3.82 1.10 -22.35
N ASP A 201 4.29 -0.10 -22.70
CA ASP A 201 4.44 -1.20 -21.74
C ASP A 201 5.54 -0.87 -20.71
N ARG A 202 6.63 -0.18 -21.11
CA ARG A 202 7.67 0.32 -20.20
C ARG A 202 7.08 1.22 -19.12
N ILE A 203 6.22 2.15 -19.51
CA ILE A 203 5.62 3.12 -18.60
C ILE A 203 4.66 2.42 -17.62
N ILE A 204 3.85 1.47 -18.09
CA ILE A 204 2.94 0.68 -17.23
C ILE A 204 3.75 -0.08 -16.17
N LEU A 205 4.83 -0.71 -16.60
CA LEU A 205 5.70 -1.50 -15.73
C LEU A 205 6.47 -0.64 -14.74
N GLU A 206 7.07 0.47 -15.17
CA GLU A 206 7.74 1.42 -14.29
C GLU A 206 6.76 1.93 -13.22
N ARG A 207 5.51 2.23 -13.58
CA ARG A 207 4.48 2.65 -12.63
C ARG A 207 4.09 1.55 -11.63
N MET A 208 3.93 0.31 -12.06
CA MET A 208 3.62 -0.82 -11.17
C MET A 208 4.78 -1.13 -10.20
N VAL A 209 6.02 -1.06 -10.69
CA VAL A 209 7.24 -1.23 -9.88
C VAL A 209 7.42 -0.07 -8.89
N VAL A 210 7.10 1.16 -9.30
CA VAL A 210 7.15 2.35 -8.45
C VAL A 210 6.06 2.33 -7.37
N MET A 211 4.87 1.83 -7.68
CA MET A 211 3.76 1.65 -6.72
C MET A 211 4.15 0.80 -5.50
N ASP A 212 5.11 -0.11 -5.65
CA ASP A 212 5.62 -0.96 -4.56
C ASP A 212 6.86 -0.34 -3.86
N SER A 213 7.33 0.85 -4.28
CA SER A 213 8.57 1.47 -3.78
C SER A 213 8.46 2.83 -3.11
N GLU A 214 7.29 3.47 -3.14
CA GLU A 214 6.96 4.52 -2.15
C GLU A 214 6.14 3.89 -1.01
N LYS A 215 6.70 2.87 -0.36
CA LYS A 215 6.11 2.35 0.88
C LYS A 215 6.36 3.38 1.98
N LEU A 216 5.40 4.28 2.13
CA LEU A 216 5.29 5.12 3.32
C LEU A 216 5.23 4.20 4.53
N THR A 217 5.94 4.54 5.59
CA THR A 217 5.66 3.96 6.90
C THR A 217 4.19 4.22 7.25
N GLU A 218 3.60 3.40 8.13
CA GLU A 218 2.22 3.62 8.60
C GLU A 218 2.02 5.06 9.09
N GLN A 219 2.98 5.61 9.83
CA GLN A 219 2.94 6.99 10.31
C GLN A 219 2.98 8.02 9.17
N GLU A 220 3.84 7.83 8.17
CA GLU A 220 3.91 8.72 7.00
C GLU A 220 2.64 8.64 6.16
N TRP A 221 2.04 7.46 6.04
CA TRP A 221 0.76 7.26 5.37
C TRP A 221 -0.36 7.99 6.09
N HIS A 222 -0.51 7.79 7.41
CA HIS A 222 -1.49 8.52 8.22
C HIS A 222 -1.30 10.04 8.10
N LYS A 223 -0.06 10.52 8.15
CA LYS A 223 0.24 11.95 7.99
C LYS A 223 -0.16 12.47 6.61
N LYS A 224 0.17 11.73 5.55
CA LYS A 224 -0.22 12.07 4.18
C LYS A 224 -1.75 12.13 4.05
N GLN A 225 -2.46 11.11 4.55
CA GLN A 225 -3.93 11.07 4.52
C GLN A 225 -4.55 12.21 5.32
N ALA A 226 -3.99 12.57 6.48
CA ALA A 226 -4.48 13.70 7.26
C ALA A 226 -4.40 15.01 6.46
N ILE A 227 -3.25 15.28 5.83
CA ILE A 227 -3.02 16.49 5.04
C ILE A 227 -3.90 16.52 3.78
N GLU A 228 -3.96 15.42 3.03
CA GLU A 228 -4.75 15.34 1.80
C GLU A 228 -6.25 15.56 2.07
N ASN A 229 -6.79 14.91 3.10
CA ASN A 229 -8.19 15.08 3.48
C ASN A 229 -8.48 16.48 4.06
N PHE A 230 -7.54 17.07 4.80
CA PHE A 230 -7.69 18.45 5.32
C PHE A 230 -7.78 19.46 4.17
N ASN A 231 -6.91 19.34 3.17
CA ASN A 231 -6.89 20.23 2.02
C ASN A 231 -8.11 20.03 1.12
N LEU A 232 -8.50 18.78 0.86
CA LEU A 232 -9.71 18.47 0.09
C LEU A 232 -10.97 19.05 0.76
N THR A 233 -11.04 19.00 2.08
CA THR A 233 -12.15 19.62 2.83
C THR A 233 -12.19 21.14 2.58
N TRP A 234 -11.04 21.81 2.54
CA TRP A 234 -10.96 23.24 2.21
C TRP A 234 -11.40 23.53 0.78
N ASP A 235 -10.94 22.73 -0.19
CA ASP A 235 -11.37 22.86 -1.59
C ASP A 235 -12.91 22.74 -1.72
N LEU A 236 -13.53 21.87 -0.92
CA LEU A 236 -14.98 21.71 -0.86
C LEU A 236 -15.65 22.91 -0.16
N ILE A 237 -15.10 23.42 0.95
CA ILE A 237 -15.59 24.63 1.64
C ILE A 237 -15.65 25.83 0.69
N ASP A 238 -14.64 26.00 -0.16
CA ASP A 238 -14.51 27.13 -1.09
C ASP A 238 -15.31 26.94 -2.40
N LYS A 239 -15.78 25.72 -2.68
CA LYS A 239 -16.59 25.42 -3.86
C LYS A 239 -17.95 26.14 -3.80
N LYS A 240 -18.23 26.99 -4.79
CA LYS A 240 -19.48 27.80 -4.85
C LYS A 240 -20.73 26.98 -5.15
N ASP A 241 -20.62 26.01 -6.04
CA ASP A 241 -21.73 25.17 -6.51
C ASP A 241 -21.62 23.75 -5.93
N ARG A 242 -21.68 23.63 -4.59
CA ARG A 242 -21.69 22.32 -3.90
C ARG A 242 -23.00 21.59 -4.14
N THR A 243 -22.89 20.30 -4.46
CA THR A 243 -23.99 19.33 -4.51
C THR A 243 -24.19 18.67 -3.14
N ALA A 244 -25.28 17.91 -2.97
CA ALA A 244 -25.50 17.13 -1.75
C ALA A 244 -24.40 16.07 -1.54
N GLU A 245 -23.88 15.52 -2.63
CA GLU A 245 -22.75 14.60 -2.63
C GLU A 245 -21.46 15.29 -2.20
N ASP A 246 -21.22 16.53 -2.64
CA ASP A 246 -20.08 17.33 -2.17
C ASP A 246 -20.19 17.65 -0.67
N ASP A 247 -21.38 17.98 -0.18
CA ASP A 247 -21.63 18.25 1.25
C ASP A 247 -21.35 17.01 2.12
N LEU A 248 -21.77 15.82 1.66
CA LEU A 248 -21.44 14.56 2.33
C LEU A 248 -19.94 14.25 2.29
N LEU A 249 -19.31 14.43 1.12
CA LEU A 249 -17.86 14.24 0.99
C LEU A 249 -17.09 15.17 1.93
N MET A 250 -17.52 16.43 2.05
CA MET A 250 -16.92 17.43 2.95
C MET A 250 -16.99 16.99 4.41
N ILE A 251 -18.09 16.36 4.85
CA ILE A 251 -18.17 15.75 6.18
C ILE A 251 -17.15 14.60 6.29
N HIS A 252 -17.14 13.67 5.35
CA HIS A 252 -16.28 12.49 5.40
C HIS A 252 -14.78 12.85 5.43
N THR A 253 -14.35 13.78 4.58
CA THR A 253 -12.95 14.19 4.51
C THR A 253 -12.52 14.95 5.76
N ALA A 254 -13.38 15.80 6.34
CA ALA A 254 -13.06 16.48 7.59
C ALA A 254 -12.83 15.48 8.74
N HIS A 255 -13.72 14.49 8.88
CA HIS A 255 -13.58 13.43 9.88
C HIS A 255 -12.39 12.52 9.61
N ALA A 256 -12.14 12.14 8.36
CA ALA A 256 -10.97 11.35 7.99
C ALA A 256 -9.68 12.07 8.34
N SER A 257 -9.56 13.36 8.00
CA SER A 257 -8.43 14.21 8.38
C SER A 257 -8.20 14.19 9.89
N ARG A 258 -9.26 14.49 10.67
CA ARG A 258 -9.18 14.51 12.13
C ARG A 258 -8.80 13.15 12.70
N PHE A 259 -9.36 12.05 12.18
CA PHE A 259 -9.03 10.69 12.58
C PHE A 259 -7.54 10.39 12.38
N HIS A 260 -7.01 10.65 11.19
CA HIS A 260 -5.60 10.38 10.89
C HIS A 260 -4.67 11.24 11.75
N TRP A 261 -5.01 12.51 12.00
CA TRP A 261 -4.28 13.30 12.98
C TRP A 261 -4.32 12.66 14.37
N GLY A 262 -5.42 12.05 14.80
CA GLY A 262 -5.49 11.33 16.08
C GLY A 262 -4.46 10.20 16.25
N VAL A 263 -3.91 9.68 15.15
CA VAL A 263 -2.88 8.64 15.15
C VAL A 263 -1.47 9.22 15.19
N VAL A 264 -1.18 10.29 14.44
CA VAL A 264 0.20 10.79 14.21
C VAL A 264 0.46 12.24 14.58
N GLY A 265 -0.60 12.99 14.88
CA GLY A 265 -0.56 14.42 15.18
C GLY A 265 -0.33 14.71 16.66
N THR A 266 -0.25 15.98 16.97
CA THR A 266 -0.14 16.53 18.33
C THR A 266 -1.42 17.31 18.67
N PRO A 267 -1.57 17.82 19.92
CA PRO A 267 -2.76 18.56 20.30
C PRO A 267 -3.12 19.75 19.40
N ILE A 268 -2.15 20.38 18.73
CA ILE A 268 -2.42 21.48 17.78
C ILE A 268 -3.13 20.98 16.52
N GLU A 269 -2.72 19.84 15.96
CA GLU A 269 -3.42 19.24 14.82
C GLU A 269 -4.81 18.73 15.22
N PHE A 270 -4.98 18.29 16.47
CA PHE A 270 -6.30 17.90 16.99
C PHE A 270 -7.22 19.11 17.04
N ALA A 271 -6.78 20.21 17.64
CA ALA A 271 -7.55 21.45 17.72
C ALA A 271 -7.97 21.95 16.33
N ARG A 272 -7.04 21.96 15.36
CA ARG A 272 -7.31 22.37 13.97
C ARG A 272 -8.27 21.43 13.24
N GLY A 273 -8.14 20.12 13.45
CA GLY A 273 -9.04 19.12 12.88
C GLY A 273 -10.47 19.27 13.42
N GLU A 274 -10.62 19.40 14.74
CA GLU A 274 -11.93 19.62 15.38
C GLU A 274 -12.56 20.96 14.92
N TRP A 275 -11.75 22.01 14.77
CA TRP A 275 -12.20 23.29 14.24
C TRP A 275 -12.75 23.14 12.81
N GLN A 276 -12.05 22.43 11.93
CA GLN A 276 -12.51 22.22 10.54
C GLN A 276 -13.80 21.42 10.50
N VAL A 277 -13.95 20.39 11.33
CA VAL A 277 -15.20 19.63 11.45
C VAL A 277 -16.35 20.53 11.94
N SER A 278 -16.10 21.39 12.94
CA SER A 278 -17.09 22.39 13.40
C SER A 278 -17.50 23.35 12.29
N ARG A 279 -16.54 23.83 11.48
CA ARG A 279 -16.79 24.72 10.33
C ARG A 279 -17.65 24.04 9.28
N VAL A 280 -17.37 22.78 8.95
CA VAL A 280 -18.17 21.97 8.01
C VAL A 280 -19.62 21.86 8.49
N TYR A 281 -19.84 21.47 9.75
CA TYR A 281 -21.20 21.37 10.29
C TYR A 281 -21.92 22.71 10.37
N SER A 282 -21.18 23.80 10.61
CA SER A 282 -21.75 25.15 10.60
C SER A 282 -22.27 25.54 9.21
N LEU A 283 -21.51 25.24 8.14
CA LEU A 283 -21.92 25.49 6.75
C LEU A 283 -23.17 24.69 6.35
N LEU A 284 -23.34 23.51 6.93
CA LEU A 284 -24.48 22.62 6.69
C LEU A 284 -25.66 22.86 7.63
N ASN A 285 -25.61 23.91 8.46
CA ASN A 285 -26.63 24.29 9.45
C ASN A 285 -26.92 23.19 10.50
N MET A 286 -25.91 22.39 10.89
CA MET A 286 -26.02 21.33 11.89
C MET A 286 -25.47 21.80 13.24
N ALA A 287 -26.26 22.58 13.98
CA ALA A 287 -25.83 23.29 15.19
C ALA A 287 -25.20 22.40 16.28
N GLU A 288 -25.83 21.27 16.61
CA GLU A 288 -25.37 20.38 17.69
C GLU A 288 -23.98 19.82 17.38
N SER A 289 -23.77 19.31 16.17
CA SER A 289 -22.49 18.77 15.74
C SER A 289 -21.42 19.87 15.62
N ALA A 290 -21.80 21.05 15.10
CA ALA A 290 -20.90 22.19 15.06
C ALA A 290 -20.41 22.60 16.46
N LEU A 291 -21.32 22.63 17.44
CA LEU A 291 -20.99 23.01 18.81
C LEU A 291 -20.10 21.97 19.48
N TYR A 292 -20.44 20.68 19.36
CA TYR A 292 -19.66 19.59 19.94
C TYR A 292 -18.18 19.64 19.50
N HIS A 293 -17.94 19.77 18.19
CA HIS A 293 -16.59 19.82 17.65
C HIS A 293 -15.90 21.17 17.92
N GLY A 294 -16.66 22.28 17.95
CA GLY A 294 -16.11 23.59 18.32
C GLY A 294 -15.60 23.63 19.77
N GLU A 295 -16.37 23.07 20.70
CA GLU A 295 -15.98 22.95 22.11
C GLU A 295 -14.76 22.04 22.30
N LEU A 296 -14.66 20.95 21.53
CA LEU A 296 -13.47 20.09 21.54
C LEU A 296 -12.23 20.81 21.02
N SER A 297 -12.36 21.59 19.93
CA SER A 297 -11.26 22.41 19.42
C SER A 297 -10.75 23.39 20.49
N LEU A 298 -11.67 24.16 21.08
CA LEU A 298 -11.35 25.09 22.16
C LEU A 298 -10.72 24.38 23.35
N LYS A 299 -11.27 23.21 23.75
CA LYS A 299 -10.75 22.41 24.85
C LYS A 299 -9.32 21.95 24.60
N TYR A 300 -8.99 21.46 23.39
CA TYR A 300 -7.61 21.09 23.05
C TYR A 300 -6.68 22.30 23.18
N CYS A 301 -7.11 23.49 22.76
CA CYS A 301 -6.33 24.70 22.94
C CYS A 301 -6.09 25.03 24.42
N THR A 302 -7.15 25.06 25.24
CA THR A 302 -7.05 25.43 26.66
C THR A 302 -6.29 24.42 27.48
N ASP A 303 -6.51 23.11 27.26
CA ASP A 303 -5.89 22.04 28.05
C ASP A 303 -4.38 21.92 27.78
N ASN A 304 -3.93 22.34 26.58
CA ASN A 304 -2.54 22.22 26.14
C ASN A 304 -1.80 23.56 26.07
N ALA A 305 -2.39 24.63 26.64
CA ALA A 305 -1.84 25.99 26.62
C ALA A 305 -1.48 26.50 25.21
N ILE A 306 -2.26 26.11 24.20
CA ILE A 306 -2.16 26.64 22.84
C ILE A 306 -2.83 28.02 22.86
N SER A 307 -2.13 29.04 22.37
CA SER A 307 -2.54 30.45 22.42
C SER A 307 -2.52 31.11 21.04
N GLY A 308 -2.87 32.39 20.99
CA GLY A 308 -2.84 33.17 19.75
C GLY A 308 -3.87 32.67 18.74
N PHE A 309 -3.40 32.36 17.53
CA PHE A 309 -4.25 32.09 16.36
C PHE A 309 -5.21 30.92 16.56
N ASP A 310 -4.70 29.77 17.01
CA ASP A 310 -5.50 28.55 17.20
C ASP A 310 -6.52 28.69 18.34
N LEU A 311 -6.18 29.43 19.41
CA LEU A 311 -7.12 29.72 20.50
C LEU A 311 -8.24 30.66 20.05
N ALA A 312 -7.90 31.68 19.27
CA ALA A 312 -8.87 32.62 18.72
C ALA A 312 -9.87 31.90 17.79
N PHE A 313 -9.38 31.02 16.91
CA PHE A 313 -10.24 30.18 16.07
C PHE A 313 -11.05 29.15 16.87
N GLY A 314 -10.51 28.61 17.98
CA GLY A 314 -11.28 27.77 18.90
C GLY A 314 -12.52 28.47 19.47
N TYR A 315 -12.39 29.71 19.93
CA TYR A 315 -13.54 30.51 20.38
C TYR A 315 -14.49 30.89 19.22
N GLU A 316 -13.94 31.20 18.05
CA GLU A 316 -14.71 31.51 16.84
C GLU A 316 -15.60 30.34 16.40
N ALA A 317 -15.10 29.09 16.43
CA ALA A 317 -15.88 27.91 16.09
C ALA A 317 -17.11 27.77 17.00
N VAL A 318 -16.93 27.97 18.31
CA VAL A 318 -18.04 27.92 19.27
C VAL A 318 -19.03 29.06 19.03
N ALA A 319 -18.55 30.29 18.79
CA ALA A 319 -19.41 31.43 18.45
C ALA A 319 -20.24 31.15 17.19
N ARG A 320 -19.62 30.59 16.15
CA ARG A 320 -20.29 30.25 14.90
C ARG A 320 -21.33 29.14 15.08
N ALA A 321 -21.03 28.13 15.90
CA ALA A 321 -22.00 27.11 16.24
C ALA A 321 -23.24 27.70 16.93
N TYR A 322 -23.06 28.64 17.87
CA TYR A 322 -24.17 29.35 18.50
C TYR A 322 -24.94 30.28 17.54
N MET A 323 -24.28 30.87 16.54
CA MET A 323 -24.96 31.58 15.46
C MET A 323 -25.89 30.63 14.68
N VAL A 324 -25.43 29.44 14.33
CA VAL A 324 -26.27 28.42 13.66
C VAL A 324 -27.42 27.97 14.56
N ALA A 325 -27.17 27.83 15.87
CA ALA A 325 -28.20 27.54 16.89
C ALA A 325 -29.17 28.69 17.16
N ARG A 326 -28.88 29.90 16.65
CA ARG A 326 -29.61 31.16 16.93
C ARG A 326 -29.62 31.57 18.41
N GLU A 327 -28.58 31.21 19.16
CA GLU A 327 -28.41 31.61 20.56
C GLU A 327 -27.54 32.89 20.67
N ARG A 328 -28.17 34.05 20.50
CA ARG A 328 -27.47 35.35 20.44
C ARG A 328 -26.57 35.62 21.65
N ASP A 329 -27.08 35.43 22.87
CA ASP A 329 -26.32 35.77 24.08
C ASP A 329 -25.03 34.95 24.20
N ARG A 330 -25.08 33.66 23.85
CA ARG A 330 -23.92 32.75 23.82
C ARG A 330 -22.97 33.08 22.69
N MET A 331 -23.50 33.36 21.50
CA MET A 331 -22.69 33.82 20.36
C MET A 331 -21.90 35.08 20.73
N ASP A 332 -22.54 36.09 21.32
CA ASP A 332 -21.91 37.35 21.72
C ASP A 332 -20.83 37.15 22.81
N GLU A 333 -21.06 36.23 23.76
CA GLU A 333 -20.09 35.81 24.78
C GLU A 333 -18.80 35.28 24.13
N TYR A 334 -18.94 34.30 23.22
CA TYR A 334 -17.79 33.68 22.56
C TYR A 334 -17.12 34.60 21.53
N MET A 335 -17.87 35.46 20.83
CA MET A 335 -17.34 36.51 19.97
C MET A 335 -16.40 37.45 20.73
N LYS A 336 -16.77 37.82 21.97
CA LYS A 336 -15.93 38.67 22.82
C LYS A 336 -14.63 37.94 23.20
N LEU A 337 -14.72 36.70 23.64
CA LEU A 337 -13.54 35.89 23.99
C LEU A 337 -12.60 35.68 22.80
N ALA A 338 -13.16 35.48 21.61
CA ALA A 338 -12.39 35.33 20.37
C ALA A 338 -11.63 36.62 20.02
N ARG A 339 -12.23 37.81 20.23
CA ARG A 339 -11.55 39.11 20.07
C ARG A 339 -10.42 39.30 21.08
N GLU A 340 -10.64 38.94 22.34
CA GLU A 340 -9.61 39.01 23.39
C GLU A 340 -8.42 38.08 23.06
N ALA A 341 -8.68 36.87 22.56
CA ALA A 341 -7.64 35.96 22.10
C ALA A 341 -6.88 36.48 20.87
N ALA A 342 -7.54 37.24 19.98
CA ALA A 342 -6.92 37.83 18.80
C ALA A 342 -5.85 38.88 19.13
N ASP A 343 -5.90 39.51 20.32
CA ASP A 343 -4.86 40.43 20.78
C ASP A 343 -3.54 39.73 21.11
N LEU A 344 -3.56 38.39 21.21
CA LEU A 344 -2.38 37.54 21.42
C LEU A 344 -1.81 36.97 20.10
N ILE A 345 -2.38 37.32 18.95
CA ILE A 345 -1.84 36.93 17.64
C ILE A 345 -0.72 37.91 17.29
N GLU A 346 0.52 37.41 17.21
CA GLU A 346 1.71 38.24 16.97
C GLU A 346 1.82 38.73 15.51
N ASP A 347 1.37 37.92 14.55
CA ASP A 347 1.41 38.27 13.13
C ASP A 347 0.19 39.09 12.73
N ASP A 348 0.42 40.30 12.22
CA ASP A 348 -0.64 41.23 11.83
C ASP A 348 -1.48 40.71 10.66
N GLN A 349 -0.92 39.91 9.75
CA GLN A 349 -1.68 39.35 8.63
C GLN A 349 -2.64 38.27 9.13
N ASP A 350 -2.16 37.36 9.98
CA ASP A 350 -2.96 36.32 10.62
C ASP A 350 -4.07 36.94 11.49
N ARG A 351 -3.74 37.98 12.25
CA ARG A 351 -4.71 38.70 13.09
C ARG A 351 -5.81 39.35 12.24
N ASN A 352 -5.44 40.03 11.15
CA ASN A 352 -6.40 40.66 10.25
C ASN A 352 -7.28 39.63 9.53
N TYR A 353 -6.70 38.50 9.11
CA TYR A 353 -7.44 37.39 8.52
C TYR A 353 -8.45 36.82 9.51
N PHE A 354 -8.03 36.50 10.73
CA PHE A 354 -8.93 36.02 11.79
C PHE A 354 -10.09 36.99 12.05
N LEU A 355 -9.80 38.29 12.19
CA LEU A 355 -10.82 39.29 12.43
C LEU A 355 -11.84 39.36 11.28
N SER A 356 -11.40 39.21 10.02
CA SER A 356 -12.31 39.17 8.87
C SER A 356 -13.23 37.94 8.90
N GLU A 357 -12.74 36.77 9.33
CA GLU A 357 -13.57 35.58 9.51
C GLU A 357 -14.57 35.76 10.66
N LEU A 358 -14.14 36.35 11.76
CA LEU A 358 -14.98 36.60 12.93
C LEU A 358 -16.14 37.55 12.60
N GLU A 359 -15.91 38.57 11.76
CA GLU A 359 -16.94 39.52 11.32
C GLU A 359 -18.06 38.89 10.49
N THR A 360 -17.85 37.69 9.93
CA THR A 360 -18.90 36.94 9.22
C THR A 360 -19.95 36.33 10.16
N ILE A 361 -19.70 36.31 11.48
CA ILE A 361 -20.63 35.77 12.48
C ILE A 361 -21.62 36.87 12.89
N ALA A 362 -22.83 36.79 12.37
CA ALA A 362 -23.93 37.68 12.70
C ALA A 362 -25.30 36.99 12.55
N LEU A 363 -26.28 37.40 13.37
CA LEU A 363 -27.66 36.88 13.39
C LEU A 363 -28.66 37.77 12.69
#